data_AF-A0AAV6X448-F1
#
_entry.id   AF-A0AAV6X448-F1
#
_cell.length_a   1.000
_cell.length_b   1.000
_cell.length_c   1.000
_cell.angle_alpha   90.00
_cell.angle_beta   90.00
_cell.angle_gamma   90.00
#
_symmetry.space_group_name_H-M   'P 1'
#
loop_
_entity.id
_entity.type
_entity.pdbx_description
1 polymer ?
#
loop_
_entity_poly.entity_id
_entity_poly.type
_entity_poly.pdbx_seq_one_letter_code
_entity_poly.pdbx_strand_id
1 'polypeptide(L)'
;MGDNEWLVLGDFNEIMDDSEVLGGWDLEAPTCLTEADLSSVPMQGHIFTWCNNRQGPSRLWRRLDRMVANLSLFMRYPDFFYQSANTKISDHSPKPSHNLFWCMSRECR
;
A
#
# COMPACT_ATOMS: atom_id res chain seq x y z
N MET A 1 -26.40 -5.12 15.01
CA MET A 1 -24.95 -5.21 15.26
C MET A 1 -24.32 -4.21 14.33
N GLY A 2 -23.65 -3.17 14.86
CA GLY A 2 -23.00 -2.19 14.01
C GLY A 2 -21.74 -2.82 13.42
N ASP A 3 -21.62 -2.81 12.09
CA ASP A 3 -20.36 -3.15 11.44
C ASP A 3 -19.36 -2.03 11.75
N ASN A 4 -18.56 -2.23 12.80
CA ASN A 4 -17.50 -1.29 13.17
C ASN A 4 -16.52 -1.12 12.01
N GLU A 5 -16.08 0.11 11.76
CA GLU A 5 -15.07 0.39 10.75
C GLU A 5 -13.75 -0.26 11.16
N TRP A 6 -13.12 -0.99 10.23
CA TRP A 6 -11.80 -1.56 10.45
C TRP A 6 -10.86 -1.25 9.30
N LEU A 7 -9.58 -1.23 9.64
CA LEU A 7 -8.48 -0.94 8.75
C LEU A 7 -7.33 -1.88 9.12
N VAL A 8 -6.74 -2.52 8.12
CA VAL A 8 -5.53 -3.34 8.27
C VAL A 8 -4.47 -2.79 7.34
N LEU A 9 -3.24 -2.71 7.84
CA LEU A 9 -2.09 -2.18 7.13
C LEU A 9 -0.92 -3.11 7.38
N GLY A 10 -0.22 -3.48 6.31
CA GLY A 10 0.94 -4.34 6.42
C GLY A 10 1.51 -4.75 5.07
N ASP A 11 2.51 -5.62 5.14
CA ASP A 11 3.14 -6.27 4.00
C ASP A 11 2.31 -7.49 3.61
N PHE A 12 1.61 -7.40 2.47
CA PHE A 12 0.82 -8.51 1.92
C PHE A 12 1.65 -9.39 0.99
N ASN A 13 2.85 -8.92 0.60
CA ASN A 13 3.75 -9.61 -0.33
C ASN A 13 3.08 -10.03 -1.66
N GLU A 14 2.03 -9.32 -2.09
CA GLU A 14 1.26 -9.60 -3.30
C GLU A 14 1.27 -8.41 -4.26
N ILE A 15 1.33 -8.69 -5.56
CA ILE A 15 1.13 -7.73 -6.66
C ILE A 15 -0.27 -7.90 -7.20
N MET A 16 -1.06 -6.82 -7.27
CA MET A 16 -2.43 -6.86 -7.79
C MET A 16 -2.55 -6.37 -9.23
N ASP A 17 -1.63 -5.52 -9.68
CA ASP A 17 -1.66 -4.92 -11.02
C ASP A 17 -0.25 -4.71 -11.58
N ASP A 18 -0.09 -4.76 -12.90
CA ASP A 18 1.19 -4.57 -13.59
C ASP A 18 1.86 -3.22 -13.26
N SER A 19 1.07 -2.18 -12.96
CA SER A 19 1.58 -0.86 -12.56
C SER A 19 2.32 -0.88 -11.21
N GLU A 20 2.20 -1.96 -10.45
CA GLU A 20 2.81 -2.14 -9.14
C GLU A 20 4.19 -2.80 -9.20
N VAL A 21 4.71 -3.07 -10.41
CA VAL A 21 6.05 -3.60 -10.64
C VAL A 21 6.83 -2.75 -11.63
N LEU A 22 8.11 -2.54 -11.33
CA LEU A 22 9.06 -1.89 -12.23
C LEU A 22 10.39 -2.65 -12.25
N GLY A 23 10.93 -2.88 -13.46
CA GLY A 23 12.25 -3.49 -13.67
C GLY A 23 12.24 -4.99 -14.01
N GLY A 24 11.08 -5.63 -14.14
CA GLY A 24 10.96 -7.04 -14.52
C GLY A 24 9.50 -7.52 -14.49
N TRP A 25 9.21 -8.67 -15.09
CA TRP A 25 7.84 -9.14 -15.39
C TRP A 25 7.42 -10.41 -14.66
N ASP A 26 8.13 -10.80 -13.58
CA ASP A 26 7.74 -11.99 -12.83
C ASP A 26 6.65 -11.63 -11.83
N LEU A 27 5.40 -11.65 -12.34
CA LEU A 27 4.17 -11.42 -11.61
C LEU A 27 3.59 -12.78 -11.21
N GLU A 28 3.64 -13.08 -9.92
CA GLU A 28 2.77 -14.11 -9.36
C GLU A 28 1.35 -13.52 -9.29
N ALA A 29 0.35 -14.27 -9.74
CA ALA A 29 -1.03 -13.79 -9.75
C ALA A 29 -1.50 -13.48 -8.31
N PRO A 30 -2.18 -12.34 -8.08
CA PRO A 30 -2.77 -12.03 -6.77
C PRO A 30 -3.83 -13.07 -6.44
N THR A 31 -3.68 -13.77 -5.31
CA THR A 31 -4.63 -14.83 -4.94
C THR A 31 -5.34 -14.50 -3.64
N CYS A 32 -4.64 -14.13 -2.56
CA CYS A 32 -5.29 -14.05 -1.25
C CYS A 32 -6.19 -12.81 -1.08
N LEU A 33 -5.78 -11.63 -1.57
CA LEU A 33 -6.60 -10.42 -1.45
C LEU A 33 -7.85 -10.47 -2.32
N THR A 34 -7.69 -10.94 -3.56
CA THR A 34 -8.79 -11.11 -4.52
C THR A 34 -9.78 -12.18 -4.05
N GLU A 35 -9.30 -13.33 -3.56
CA GLU A 35 -10.15 -14.41 -3.04
C GLU A 35 -10.91 -14.01 -1.77
N ALA A 36 -10.31 -13.15 -0.95
CA ALA A 36 -10.93 -12.67 0.29
C ALA A 36 -11.90 -11.48 0.08
N ASP A 37 -12.10 -11.03 -1.16
CA ASP A 37 -12.89 -9.84 -1.51
C ASP A 37 -12.48 -8.59 -0.72
N LEU A 38 -11.18 -8.50 -0.41
CA LEU A 38 -10.61 -7.40 0.37
C LEU A 38 -10.23 -6.25 -0.55
N SER A 39 -10.97 -5.15 -0.44
CA SER A 39 -10.68 -3.93 -1.19
C SER A 39 -9.51 -3.17 -0.58
N SER A 40 -8.48 -2.91 -1.39
CA SER A 40 -7.39 -2.02 -1.00
C SER A 40 -7.84 -0.56 -0.99
N VAL A 41 -7.45 0.18 0.04
CA VAL A 41 -7.60 1.64 0.09
C VAL A 41 -6.72 2.26 -1.01
N PRO A 42 -7.19 3.28 -1.74
CA PRO A 42 -6.38 4.01 -2.71
C PRO A 42 -5.10 4.60 -2.09
N MET A 43 -4.00 4.50 -2.83
CA MET A 43 -2.70 5.04 -2.42
C MET A 43 -2.29 6.18 -3.34
N GLN A 44 -1.74 7.25 -2.77
CA GLN A 44 -1.20 8.39 -3.50
C GLN A 44 0.32 8.52 -3.28
N GLY A 45 0.99 9.21 -4.20
CA GLY A 45 2.43 9.49 -4.12
C GLY A 45 3.31 8.34 -4.61
N HIS A 46 4.33 7.97 -3.82
CA HIS A 46 5.27 6.91 -4.19
C HIS A 46 4.64 5.51 -4.04
N ILE A 47 4.21 4.93 -5.15
CA ILE A 47 3.44 3.67 -5.16
C ILE A 47 4.25 2.41 -4.83
N PHE A 48 5.59 2.45 -4.94
CA PHE A 48 6.45 1.31 -4.62
C PHE A 48 6.90 1.36 -3.16
N THR A 49 6.78 0.24 -2.45
CA THR A 49 7.11 0.13 -1.02
C THR A 49 8.32 -0.79 -0.77
N TRP A 50 8.68 -1.58 -1.77
CA TRP A 50 9.82 -2.50 -1.75
C TRP A 50 10.72 -2.34 -2.97
N CYS A 51 12.01 -2.59 -2.77
CA CYS A 51 12.94 -2.82 -3.86
C CYS A 51 13.95 -3.93 -3.51
N ASN A 52 14.56 -4.52 -4.53
CA ASN A 52 15.57 -5.58 -4.33
C ASN A 52 16.99 -5.05 -4.00
N ASN A 53 17.15 -3.73 -3.84
CA ASN A 53 18.41 -3.04 -3.57
C ASN A 53 19.55 -3.31 -4.57
N ARG A 54 19.22 -3.78 -5.79
CA ARG A 54 20.18 -3.92 -6.88
C ARG A 54 20.33 -2.62 -7.65
N GLN A 55 21.36 -2.53 -8.48
CA GLN A 55 21.64 -1.36 -9.31
C GLN A 55 21.40 -1.67 -10.79
N GLY A 56 21.20 -0.61 -11.59
CA GLY A 56 21.08 -0.70 -13.03
C GLY A 56 19.88 -1.56 -13.49
N PRO A 57 20.01 -2.30 -14.60
CA PRO A 57 18.91 -3.08 -15.19
C PRO A 57 18.38 -4.21 -14.29
N SER A 58 19.10 -4.60 -13.24
CA SER A 58 18.67 -5.63 -12.30
C SER A 58 17.84 -5.08 -11.13
N ARG A 59 17.64 -3.76 -11.06
CA ARG A 59 16.85 -3.11 -10.01
C ARG A 59 15.36 -3.40 -10.22
N LEU A 60 14.74 -3.98 -9.21
CA LEU A 60 13.32 -4.27 -9.17
C LEU A 60 12.65 -3.44 -8.09
N TRP A 61 11.46 -2.92 -8.40
CA TRP A 61 10.56 -2.25 -7.47
C TRP A 61 9.20 -2.94 -7.48
N ARG A 62 8.59 -3.02 -6.29
CA ARG A 62 7.30 -3.67 -6.07
C ARG A 62 6.47 -2.88 -5.05
N ARG A 63 5.16 -2.88 -5.20
CA ARG A 63 4.22 -2.49 -4.13
C ARG A 63 3.78 -3.72 -3.37
N LEU A 64 4.29 -3.90 -2.15
CA LEU A 64 3.98 -5.05 -1.30
C LEU A 64 3.17 -4.65 -0.06
N ASP A 65 3.34 -3.41 0.41
CA ASP A 65 2.62 -2.89 1.57
C ASP A 65 1.32 -2.22 1.14
N ARG A 66 0.22 -2.61 1.80
CA ARG A 66 -1.13 -2.17 1.46
C ARG A 66 -1.95 -1.88 2.70
N MET A 67 -2.91 -0.99 2.51
CA MET A 67 -3.99 -0.74 3.46
C MET A 67 -5.27 -1.34 2.89
N VAL A 68 -6.00 -2.13 3.69
CA VAL A 68 -7.30 -2.72 3.35
C VAL A 68 -8.32 -2.33 4.41
N ALA A 69 -9.57 -2.12 4.02
CA ALA A 69 -10.63 -1.69 4.92
C ALA A 69 -11.96 -2.38 4.59
N ASN A 70 -12.90 -2.40 5.54
CA ASN A 70 -14.27 -2.82 5.23
C ASN A 70 -15.08 -1.74 4.52
N LEU A 71 -16.19 -2.19 3.93
CA LEU A 71 -17.20 -1.34 3.33
C LEU A 71 -17.71 -0.25 4.29
N SER A 72 -17.87 -0.53 5.59
CA SER A 72 -18.29 0.48 6.57
C SER A 72 -17.36 1.68 6.61
N LEU A 73 -16.05 1.45 6.50
CA LEU A 73 -15.06 2.53 6.44
C LEU A 73 -15.23 3.36 5.16
N PHE A 74 -15.38 2.72 4.01
CA PHE A 74 -15.57 3.41 2.73
C PHE A 74 -16.92 4.15 2.65
N MET A 75 -17.99 3.61 3.21
CA MET A 75 -19.29 4.29 3.29
C MET A 75 -19.21 5.55 4.15
N ARG A 76 -18.42 5.51 5.23
CA ARG A 76 -18.24 6.66 6.12
C ARG A 76 -17.25 7.68 5.57
N TYR A 77 -16.23 7.23 4.87
CA TYR A 77 -15.17 8.06 4.28
C TYR A 77 -14.93 7.68 2.81
N PRO A 78 -15.78 8.12 1.87
CA PRO A 78 -15.68 7.74 0.45
C PRO A 78 -14.37 8.18 -0.22
N ASP A 79 -13.83 9.31 0.23
CA ASP A 79 -12.58 9.89 -0.30
C ASP A 79 -11.34 9.47 0.52
N PHE A 80 -11.42 8.36 1.26
CA PHE A 80 -10.31 7.91 2.10
C PHE A 80 -9.16 7.35 1.26
N PHE A 81 -7.96 7.88 1.48
CA PHE A 81 -6.73 7.38 0.86
C PHE A 81 -5.55 7.50 1.83
N TYR A 82 -4.46 6.81 1.51
CA TYR A 82 -3.19 6.95 2.22
C TYR A 82 -2.06 7.33 1.27
N GLN A 83 -1.03 7.99 1.80
CA GLN A 83 0.13 8.42 1.03
C GLN A 83 1.39 7.77 1.57
N SER A 84 2.22 7.22 0.68
CA SER A 84 3.57 6.81 1.05
C SER A 84 4.45 8.03 1.29
N ALA A 85 5.00 8.11 2.50
CA ALA A 85 5.96 9.13 2.88
C ALA A 85 7.38 8.65 2.56
N ASN A 86 8.21 9.55 2.02
CA ASN A 86 9.66 9.35 1.96
C ASN A 86 10.23 9.37 3.38
N THR A 87 11.23 8.53 3.64
CA THR A 87 11.88 8.22 4.93
C THR A 87 12.36 9.41 5.79
N LYS A 88 12.27 10.64 5.29
CA LYS A 88 12.65 11.87 6.00
C LYS A 88 11.54 12.51 6.83
N ILE A 89 10.32 11.94 6.83
CA ILE A 89 9.18 12.47 7.58
C ILE A 89 8.60 11.35 8.45
N SER A 90 9.20 11.09 9.61
CA SER A 90 8.51 10.33 10.66
C SER A 90 9.08 10.62 12.05
N ASP A 91 8.73 11.79 12.54
CA ASP A 91 8.69 12.13 13.95
C ASP A 91 7.37 12.86 14.20
N HIS A 92 6.34 12.05 14.48
CA HIS A 92 5.02 12.46 14.95
C HIS A 92 4.16 13.32 14.02
N SER A 93 3.07 12.74 13.50
CA SER A 93 1.83 13.50 13.27
C SER A 93 0.63 12.56 13.09
N PRO A 94 -0.18 12.33 14.14
CA PRO A 94 -1.56 11.94 13.94
C PRO A 94 -2.34 13.20 13.53
N LYS A 95 -2.99 13.19 12.36
CA LYS A 95 -4.10 14.10 12.10
C LYS A 95 -5.29 13.33 11.52
N PRO A 96 -6.40 13.21 12.27
CA PRO A 96 -7.63 12.62 11.79
C PRO A 96 -8.37 13.66 10.95
N SER A 97 -8.05 13.72 9.66
CA SER A 97 -8.92 14.32 8.66
C SER A 97 -8.48 13.80 7.29
N HIS A 98 -9.11 12.70 6.86
CA HIS A 98 -9.11 12.16 5.50
C HIS A 98 -7.81 11.56 4.94
N ASN A 99 -6.62 11.95 5.41
CA ASN A 99 -5.34 11.51 4.82
C ASN A 99 -4.40 10.89 5.85
N LEU A 100 -4.05 9.61 5.68
CA LEU A 100 -2.99 8.96 6.45
C LEU A 100 -1.66 9.06 5.69
N PHE A 101 -0.67 9.72 6.30
CA PHE A 101 0.71 9.65 5.83
C PHE A 101 1.38 8.45 6.48
N TRP A 102 1.93 7.56 5.66
CA TRP A 102 2.55 6.35 6.16
C TRP A 102 3.87 6.05 5.47
N CYS A 103 4.91 5.84 6.26
CA CYS A 103 6.26 5.60 5.80
C CYS A 103 6.55 4.10 5.85
N MET A 104 6.48 3.42 4.71
CA MET A 104 7.12 2.13 4.49
C MET A 104 7.91 2.17 3.20
N SER A 105 9.18 2.53 3.34
CA SER A 105 10.18 2.25 2.34
C SER A 105 11.29 1.48 3.04
N ARG A 106 11.45 0.20 2.68
CA ARG A 106 12.77 -0.43 2.80
C ARG A 106 13.60 0.18 1.67
N GLU A 107 14.34 1.24 1.99
CA GLU A 107 15.05 2.06 1.00
C GLU A 107 15.84 1.21 0.00
N CYS A 108 15.68 1.53 -1.28
CA CYS A 108 16.71 1.26 -2.27
C CYS A 108 17.78 2.33 -2.14
N ARG A 109 19.00 1.92 -1.80
CA ARG A 109 20.16 2.81 -1.89
C ARG A 109 20.63 2.98 -3.33
#